data_AF-A0AAD7EEK0-F1
#
_entry.id   AF-A0AAD7EEK0-F1
#
_cell.length_a   1.000
_cell.length_b   1.000
_cell.length_c   1.000
_cell.angle_alpha   90.00
_cell.angle_beta   90.00
_cell.angle_gamma   90.00
#
_symmetry.space_group_name_H-M   'P 1'
#
loop_
_entity.id
_entity.type
_entity.pdbx_description
1 polymer ?
#
loop_
_entity_poly.entity_id
_entity_poly.type
_entity_poly.pdbx_seq_one_letter_code
_entity_poly.pdbx_strand_id
1 'polypeptide(L)'
;MASSDEEPEREFYRGTKRRLQRACDFCRRKKTGCDGSPLSAAKCTPCMDANVDCTYVEAPVKCPPPKDHRDLSRRLEHTEGLRCFMRYARHT
;
A
#
# COMPACT_ATOMS: atom_id res chain seq x y z
N MET A 1 -4.44 56.46 3.89
CA MET A 1 -4.91 55.10 3.57
C MET A 1 -3.70 54.19 3.51
N ALA A 2 -3.36 53.57 4.64
CA ALA A 2 -2.34 52.52 4.69
C ALA A 2 -3.08 51.20 4.53
N SER A 3 -2.75 50.46 3.47
CA SER A 3 -3.29 49.13 3.19
C SER A 3 -2.74 48.20 4.27
N SER A 4 -3.57 47.86 5.25
CA SER A 4 -3.26 46.79 6.20
C SER A 4 -3.43 45.47 5.46
N ASP A 5 -2.31 44.88 5.02
CA ASP A 5 -2.22 43.48 4.64
C ASP A 5 -2.57 42.62 5.86
N GLU A 6 -3.85 42.27 6.01
CA GLU A 6 -4.29 41.17 6.87
C GLU A 6 -3.90 39.86 6.18
N GLU A 7 -2.75 39.32 6.55
CA GLU A 7 -2.35 37.94 6.25
C GLU A 7 -3.15 36.98 7.14
N PRO A 8 -4.09 36.17 6.61
CA PRO A 8 -4.69 35.13 7.41
C PRO A 8 -3.65 34.03 7.63
N GLU A 9 -3.16 33.90 8.87
CA GLU A 9 -2.46 32.70 9.32
C GLU A 9 -3.34 31.49 8.99
N ARG A 10 -2.96 30.75 7.93
CA ARG A 10 -3.54 29.45 7.66
C ARG A 10 -3.14 28.55 8.81
N GLU A 11 -4.01 28.50 9.79
CA GLU A 11 -3.90 27.58 10.89
C GLU A 11 -4.19 26.18 10.33
N PHE A 12 -3.12 25.58 9.81
CA PHE A 12 -3.04 24.16 9.52
C PHE A 12 -2.99 23.45 10.87
N TYR A 13 -4.10 23.53 11.63
CA TYR A 13 -4.51 22.44 12.49
C TYR A 13 -4.67 21.25 11.56
N ARG A 14 -3.51 20.61 11.36
CA ARG A 14 -3.29 19.29 10.84
C ARG A 14 -4.02 18.41 11.82
N GLY A 15 -5.36 18.41 11.70
CA GLY A 15 -6.26 17.63 12.51
C GLY A 15 -5.59 16.30 12.59
N THR A 16 -5.17 15.95 13.79
CA THR A 16 -4.48 14.70 14.08
C THR A 16 -5.52 13.65 13.75
N LYS A 17 -5.58 13.31 12.46
CA LYS A 17 -6.24 12.13 11.93
C LYS A 17 -5.43 11.03 12.56
N ARG A 18 -5.84 10.69 13.79
CA ARG A 18 -5.50 9.45 14.47
C ARG A 18 -5.46 8.44 13.37
N ARG A 19 -4.26 7.88 13.11
CA ARG A 19 -4.06 6.89 12.06
C ARG A 19 -5.22 5.93 12.16
N LEU A 20 -6.16 6.00 11.20
CA LEU A 20 -7.37 5.21 11.25
C LEU A 20 -6.89 3.77 11.32
N GLN A 21 -7.13 3.14 12.46
CA GLN A 21 -6.86 1.73 12.61
C GLN A 21 -7.70 1.01 11.55
N ARG A 22 -7.14 -0.09 11.01
CA ARG A 22 -7.65 -0.90 9.89
C ARG A 22 -9.16 -0.77 9.66
N ALA A 23 -9.57 -0.36 8.45
CA ALA A 23 -10.98 -0.34 8.05
C ALA A 23 -11.56 -1.76 7.88
N CYS A 24 -12.87 -1.93 8.06
CA CYS A 24 -13.56 -3.21 7.86
C CYS A 24 -13.60 -3.63 6.39
N ASP A 25 -13.88 -4.90 6.13
CA ASP A 25 -13.84 -5.46 4.78
C ASP A 25 -14.90 -4.84 3.85
N PHE A 26 -16.07 -4.48 4.39
CA PHE A 26 -17.11 -3.77 3.64
C PHE A 26 -16.67 -2.38 3.21
N CYS A 27 -16.13 -1.56 4.13
CA CYS A 27 -15.65 -0.22 3.79
C CYS A 27 -14.43 -0.25 2.88
N ARG A 28 -13.56 -1.27 2.99
CA ARG A 28 -12.46 -1.49 2.04
C ARG A 28 -12.98 -1.70 0.61
N ARG A 29 -13.98 -2.58 0.43
CA ARG A 29 -14.58 -2.84 -0.89
C ARG A 29 -15.32 -1.62 -1.44
N LYS A 30 -16.05 -0.90 -0.58
CA LYS A 30 -16.86 0.27 -0.95
C LYS A 30 -16.07 1.58 -1.06
N LYS A 31 -14.80 1.59 -0.62
CA LYS A 31 -13.90 2.76 -0.58
C LYS A 31 -14.48 3.95 0.18
N THR A 32 -15.28 3.69 1.21
CA THR A 32 -15.84 4.73 2.10
C THR A 32 -14.95 4.90 3.33
N GLY A 33 -14.94 6.11 3.90
CA GLY A 33 -14.32 6.33 5.22
C GLY A 33 -14.93 5.38 6.25
N CYS A 34 -14.09 4.67 7.01
CA CYS A 34 -14.54 3.72 8.01
C CYS A 34 -14.19 4.26 9.39
N ASP A 35 -15.17 4.71 10.17
CA ASP A 35 -14.93 5.18 11.54
C ASP A 35 -14.75 4.03 12.56
N GLY A 36 -14.71 2.80 12.06
CA GLY A 36 -14.70 1.59 12.87
C GLY A 36 -13.41 1.45 13.68
N SER A 37 -13.49 1.74 14.97
CA SER A 37 -12.46 1.42 15.96
C SER A 37 -12.42 -0.09 16.16
N PRO A 38 -11.27 -0.77 16.02
CA PRO A 38 -11.15 -2.22 16.24
C PRO A 38 -11.48 -2.64 17.69
N LEU A 39 -11.62 -1.68 18.61
CA LEU A 39 -11.89 -1.91 20.03
C LEU A 39 -13.38 -1.87 20.39
N SER A 40 -14.22 -1.23 19.57
CA SER A 40 -15.67 -1.31 19.77
C SER A 40 -16.16 -2.52 19.00
N ALA A 41 -16.70 -3.52 19.69
CA ALA A 41 -17.44 -4.64 19.08
C ALA A 41 -18.71 -4.21 18.30
N ALA A 42 -18.86 -2.91 18.03
CA ALA A 42 -19.94 -2.30 17.30
C ALA A 42 -19.64 -2.24 15.80
N LYS A 43 -20.70 -2.35 15.00
CA LYS A 43 -20.66 -2.16 13.54
C LYS A 43 -20.22 -0.73 13.21
N CYS A 44 -19.48 -0.55 12.13
CA CYS A 44 -19.10 0.79 11.65
C CYS A 44 -20.34 1.60 11.23
N THR A 45 -20.36 2.94 11.34
CA THR A 45 -21.53 3.76 10.92
C THR A 45 -22.01 3.42 9.51
N PRO A 46 -21.13 3.33 8.49
CA PRO A 46 -21.53 2.90 7.14
C PRO A 46 -22.09 1.47 7.08
N CYS A 47 -21.66 0.59 7.98
CA CYS A 47 -22.10 -0.80 8.06
C CYS A 47 -23.49 -0.89 8.72
N MET A 48 -23.76 -0.04 9.70
CA MET A 48 -25.07 0.08 10.36
C MET A 48 -26.11 0.61 9.39
N ASP A 49 -25.80 1.68 8.66
CA ASP A 49 -26.73 2.25 7.67
C ASP A 49 -27.03 1.27 6.52
N ALA A 50 -26.03 0.47 6.14
CA ALA A 50 -26.19 -0.55 5.11
C ALA A 50 -26.77 -1.87 5.64
N ASN A 51 -27.04 -2.00 6.96
CA ASN A 51 -27.46 -3.24 7.63
C ASN A 51 -26.60 -4.47 7.26
N VAL A 52 -25.30 -4.27 7.04
CA VAL A 52 -24.36 -5.34 6.69
C VAL A 52 -23.55 -5.78 7.89
N ASP A 53 -23.00 -7.00 7.82
CA ASP A 53 -22.10 -7.49 8.86
C ASP A 53 -20.70 -6.88 8.70
N CYS A 54 -20.26 -6.22 9.77
CA CYS A 54 -18.97 -5.57 9.84
C CYS A 54 -17.90 -6.61 10.20
N THR A 55 -17.27 -7.20 9.19
CA THR A 55 -16.18 -8.17 9.41
C THR A 55 -14.81 -7.51 9.25
N TYR A 56 -13.88 -7.98 10.08
CA TYR A 56 -12.46 -7.63 10.06
C TYR A 56 -11.61 -8.88 9.81
N VAL A 57 -12.14 -9.88 9.09
CA VAL A 57 -11.58 -11.23 9.05
C VAL A 57 -10.53 -11.38 7.95
N GLU A 58 -10.56 -10.56 6.89
CA GLU A 58 -9.62 -10.73 5.78
C GLU A 58 -8.18 -10.32 6.16
N ALA A 59 -7.41 -11.30 6.61
CA ALA A 59 -5.95 -11.20 6.60
C ALA A 59 -5.48 -10.95 5.15
N PRO A 60 -4.49 -10.07 4.92
CA PRO A 60 -3.92 -9.89 3.59
C PRO A 60 -3.49 -11.25 3.05
N VAL A 61 -4.08 -11.66 1.93
CA VAL A 61 -3.60 -12.83 1.17
C VAL A 61 -2.15 -12.50 0.85
N LYS A 62 -1.21 -13.25 1.44
CA LYS A 62 0.21 -13.09 1.18
C LYS A 62 0.37 -13.15 -0.34
N CYS A 63 0.82 -12.05 -0.93
CA CYS A 63 1.15 -12.01 -2.34
C CYS A 63 1.96 -13.27 -2.67
N PRO A 64 1.67 -13.97 -3.79
CA PRO A 64 2.49 -15.09 -4.20
C PRO A 64 3.96 -14.65 -4.23
N PRO A 65 4.90 -15.53 -3.84
CA PRO A 65 6.31 -15.18 -3.79
C PRO A 65 6.73 -14.57 -5.14
N PRO A 66 7.46 -13.44 -5.13
CA PRO A 66 7.82 -12.75 -6.35
C PRO A 66 8.65 -13.66 -7.26
N LYS A 67 8.16 -13.76 -8.51
CA LYS A 67 8.77 -14.29 -9.74
C LYS A 67 10.05 -15.12 -9.60
N ASP A 68 9.88 -16.39 -9.96
CA ASP A 68 10.89 -17.43 -10.20
C ASP A 68 12.26 -16.89 -10.65
N HIS A 69 13.26 -17.06 -9.79
CA HIS A 69 14.66 -16.66 -9.99
C HIS A 69 15.35 -17.42 -11.14
N ARG A 70 14.68 -18.44 -11.68
CA ARG A 70 15.14 -19.28 -12.78
C ARG A 70 15.49 -18.50 -14.03
N ASP A 71 14.72 -17.46 -14.38
CA ASP A 71 15.02 -16.61 -15.53
C ASP A 71 16.30 -15.79 -15.33
N LEU A 72 16.56 -15.38 -14.08
CA LEU A 72 17.77 -14.65 -13.72
C LEU A 72 19.00 -15.58 -13.83
N SER A 73 18.91 -16.80 -13.29
CA SER A 73 19.96 -17.82 -13.39
C SER A 73 20.30 -18.15 -14.84
N ARG A 74 19.29 -18.39 -15.69
CA ARG A 74 19.49 -18.71 -17.11
C ARG A 74 20.16 -17.58 -17.89
N ARG A 75 19.85 -16.33 -17.55
CA ARG A 75 20.48 -15.14 -18.16
C ARG A 75 21.95 -15.00 -17.75
N LEU A 76 22.29 -15.33 -16.49
CA LEU A 76 23.66 -15.29 -16.00
C LEU A 76 24.53 -16.38 -16.66
N GLU A 77 24.04 -17.61 -16.76
CA GLU A 77 24.76 -18.70 -17.45
C GLU A 77 25.08 -18.35 -18.91
N HIS A 78 24.13 -17.70 -19.61
CA HIS A 78 24.33 -17.27 -20.98
C HIS A 78 25.40 -16.18 -21.12
N THR A 79 25.38 -15.15 -20.26
CA THR A 79 26.38 -14.07 -20.31
C THR A 79 27.76 -14.55 -19.90
N GLU A 80 27.85 -15.47 -18.93
CA GLU A 80 29.12 -16.10 -18.54
C GLU A 80 29.70 -16.98 -19.64
N GLY A 81 28.85 -17.74 -20.35
CA GLY A 81 29.25 -18.51 -21.52
C GLY A 81 29.82 -17.64 -22.64
N LEU A 82 29.13 -16.54 -22.98
CA LEU A 82 29.63 -15.57 -23.96
C LEU A 82 30.93 -14.90 -23.51
N ARG A 83 31.04 -14.55 -22.23
CA ARG A 83 32.26 -13.96 -21.66
C ARG A 83 33.43 -14.94 -21.68
N CYS A 84 33.18 -16.21 -21.45
CA CYS A 84 34.17 -17.28 -21.59
C CYS A 84 34.59 -17.46 -23.06
N PHE A 85 33.63 -17.53 -23.98
CA PHE A 85 33.89 -17.61 -25.42
C PHE A 85 34.75 -16.45 -25.93
N MET A 86 34.38 -15.21 -25.58
CA MET A 86 35.15 -14.01 -25.95
C MET A 86 36.55 -13.98 -25.33
N ARG A 87 36.72 -14.53 -24.12
CA ARG A 87 38.04 -14.66 -23.49
C ARG A 87 38.91 -15.66 -24.24
N TYR A 88 38.36 -16.83 -24.59
CA TYR A 88 39.07 -17.85 -25.35
C TYR A 88 39.47 -17.35 -26.75
N ALA A 89 38.55 -16.70 -27.47
CA ALA A 89 38.78 -16.15 -28.81
C ALA A 89 39.82 -15.00 -28.87
N ARG A 90 40.14 -14.38 -27.73
CA ARG A 90 41.22 -13.39 -27.61
C ARG A 90 42.58 -14.01 -27.31
N HIS A 91 42.61 -15.26 -26.88
CA HIS A 91 43.83 -16.00 -26.55
C HIS A 91 44.28 -16.94 -27.67
N THR A 92 43.43 -17.19 -28.66
CA THR A 92 43.76 -17.82 -29.95
C THR A 92 44.13 -16.77 -30.98
#